data_AF-D3SP67-F1
#
_entry.id   AF-D3SP67-F1
#
_cell.length_a   1.000
_cell.length_b   1.000
_cell.length_c   1.000
_cell.angle_alpha   90.00
_cell.angle_beta   90.00
_cell.angle_gamma   90.00
#
_symmetry.space_group_name_H-M   'P 1'
#
loop_
_entity.id
_entity.type
_entity.pdbx_description
1 polymer ?
#
loop_
_entity_poly.entity_id
_entity_poly.type
_entity_poly.pdbx_seq_one_letter_code
_entity_poly.pdbx_strand_id
1 'polypeptide(L)'
;MDPEKLLRLMESRKEEIRRELTMLDSDIARLESLLRELVKEMELVNDGFKVDPSEKVRTRYASLSAKKRDVYRQLMALQTKREELLRSLEDVMIDIQALRILCRNRKREEEATLLKREITGVSFLHMLRKASLLLLFIVGTAGGEGALQKKMKEQQRRVVEEGLTEISKDIDLKLKRLEEEKKRLNMLRRQQPQEERSKEYVEKLVNIFNKASPDEAGAIMNNMDPHLVAQILVRLKERQAASILEAMDPQKAAEVSQIILKIKGSR
;
A
#
# COMPACT_ATOMS: atom_id res chain seq x y z
N MET A 1 -2.28 -25.24 -0.34
CA MET A 1 -2.20 -24.55 -1.66
C MET A 1 -1.01 -23.61 -1.62
N ASP A 2 -0.21 -23.53 -2.68
CA ASP A 2 0.99 -22.68 -2.70
C ASP A 2 0.61 -21.18 -2.80
N PRO A 3 0.94 -20.34 -1.79
CA PRO A 3 0.58 -18.93 -1.77
C PRO A 3 1.21 -18.12 -2.91
N GLU A 4 2.38 -18.52 -3.43
CA GLU A 4 2.97 -17.85 -4.60
C GLU A 4 2.14 -18.10 -5.87
N LYS A 5 1.68 -19.33 -6.08
CA LYS A 5 0.78 -19.67 -7.19
C LYS A 5 -0.55 -18.92 -7.10
N LEU A 6 -1.11 -18.78 -5.89
CA LEU A 6 -2.34 -18.02 -5.67
C LEU A 6 -2.15 -16.52 -5.92
N LEU A 7 -1.01 -15.96 -5.49
CA LEU A 7 -0.65 -14.56 -5.75
C LEU A 7 -0.63 -14.25 -7.26
N ARG A 8 0.01 -15.11 -8.06
CA ARG A 8 0.03 -14.95 -9.53
C ARG A 8 -1.36 -14.99 -10.15
N LEU A 9 -2.22 -15.89 -9.65
CA LEU A 9 -3.61 -16.00 -10.11
C LEU A 9 -4.40 -14.71 -9.79
N MET A 10 -4.26 -14.19 -8.58
CA MET A 10 -4.93 -12.94 -8.18
C MET A 10 -4.39 -11.73 -8.93
N GLU A 11 -3.08 -11.67 -9.20
CA GLU A 11 -2.49 -10.63 -10.05
C GLU A 11 -3.03 -10.69 -11.48
N SER A 12 -3.21 -11.89 -12.04
CA SER A 12 -3.87 -12.06 -13.34
C SER A 12 -5.33 -11.59 -13.32
N ARG A 13 -6.09 -11.96 -12.29
CA ARG A 13 -7.49 -11.53 -12.11
C ARG A 13 -7.61 -10.01 -12.00
N LYS A 14 -6.69 -9.37 -11.27
CA LYS A 14 -6.62 -7.91 -11.15
C LYS A 14 -6.41 -7.25 -12.52
N GLU A 15 -5.54 -7.79 -13.37
CA GLU A 15 -5.33 -7.27 -14.72
C GLU A 15 -6.54 -7.53 -15.65
N GLU A 16 -7.23 -8.65 -15.49
CA GLU A 16 -8.48 -8.94 -16.21
C GLU A 16 -9.58 -7.92 -15.87
N ILE A 17 -9.83 -7.67 -14.58
CA ILE A 17 -10.79 -6.66 -14.12
C ILE A 17 -10.44 -5.26 -14.66
N ARG A 18 -9.15 -4.90 -14.70
CA ARG A 18 -8.71 -3.62 -15.28
C ARG A 18 -9.00 -3.50 -16.78
N ARG A 19 -8.81 -4.59 -17.54
CA ARG A 19 -9.17 -4.62 -18.96
C ARG A 19 -10.67 -4.48 -19.15
N GLU A 20 -11.48 -5.20 -18.37
CA GLU A 20 -12.93 -5.07 -18.41
C GLU A 20 -13.40 -3.65 -18.10
N LEU A 21 -12.83 -3.00 -17.07
CA LEU A 21 -13.12 -1.61 -16.75
C LEU A 21 -12.78 -0.67 -17.91
N THR A 22 -11.64 -0.90 -18.59
CA THR A 22 -11.23 -0.08 -19.73
C THR A 22 -12.20 -0.21 -20.90
N MET A 23 -12.63 -1.44 -21.22
CA MET A 23 -13.62 -1.69 -22.27
C MET A 23 -14.95 -1.01 -21.92
N LEU A 24 -15.38 -1.15 -20.67
CA LEU A 24 -16.64 -0.59 -20.20
C LEU A 24 -16.64 0.94 -20.16
N ASP A 25 -15.53 1.58 -19.76
CA ASP A 25 -15.36 3.03 -19.85
C ASP A 25 -15.44 3.51 -21.31
N SER A 26 -14.92 2.74 -22.26
CA SER A 26 -15.02 3.07 -23.69
C SER A 26 -16.47 2.97 -24.23
N ASP A 27 -17.23 1.97 -23.77
CA ASP A 27 -18.64 1.80 -24.13
C ASP A 27 -19.52 2.89 -23.52
N ILE A 28 -19.27 3.26 -22.27
CA ILE A 28 -19.93 4.40 -21.61
C ILE A 28 -19.66 5.69 -22.40
N ALA A 29 -18.40 5.98 -22.73
CA ALA A 29 -18.05 7.18 -23.48
C ALA A 29 -18.74 7.23 -24.86
N ARG A 30 -18.88 6.08 -25.53
CA ARG A 30 -19.61 5.96 -26.80
C ARG A 30 -21.09 6.28 -26.63
N LEU A 31 -21.75 5.68 -25.63
CA LEU A 31 -23.16 5.93 -25.35
C LEU A 31 -23.44 7.37 -24.91
N GLU A 32 -22.54 7.98 -24.14
CA GLU A 32 -22.62 9.40 -23.80
C GLU A 32 -22.52 10.30 -25.04
N SER A 33 -21.66 9.94 -26.00
CA SER A 33 -21.58 10.66 -27.28
C SER A 33 -22.88 10.54 -28.08
N LEU A 34 -23.41 9.33 -28.20
CA LEU A 34 -24.70 9.08 -28.86
C LEU A 34 -25.83 9.85 -28.18
N LEU A 35 -25.83 9.92 -26.85
CA LEU A 35 -26.81 10.69 -26.09
C LEU A 35 -26.71 12.19 -26.39
N ARG A 36 -25.50 12.74 -26.47
CA ARG A 36 -25.28 14.15 -26.86
C ARG A 36 -25.80 14.43 -28.28
N GLU A 37 -25.57 13.53 -29.23
CA GLU A 37 -26.08 13.65 -30.60
C GLU A 37 -27.61 13.58 -30.65
N LEU A 38 -28.21 12.60 -29.95
CA LEU A 38 -29.68 12.49 -29.84
C LEU A 38 -30.31 13.74 -29.23
N VAL A 39 -29.71 14.31 -28.20
CA VAL A 39 -30.21 15.56 -27.58
C VAL A 39 -30.16 16.71 -28.57
N LYS A 40 -29.06 16.87 -29.33
CA LYS A 40 -28.97 17.88 -30.39
C LYS A 40 -30.03 17.68 -31.47
N GLU A 41 -30.24 16.45 -31.93
CA GLU A 41 -31.30 16.14 -32.90
C GLU A 41 -32.69 16.50 -32.36
N MET A 42 -32.95 16.20 -31.08
CA MET A 42 -34.21 16.54 -30.44
C MET A 42 -34.42 18.05 -30.33
N GLU A 43 -33.37 18.83 -30.04
CA GLU A 43 -33.43 20.30 -30.03
C GLU A 43 -33.79 20.86 -31.41
N LEU A 44 -33.13 20.36 -32.46
CA LEU A 44 -33.44 20.76 -33.85
C LEU A 44 -34.89 20.44 -34.24
N VAL A 45 -35.38 19.25 -33.85
CA VAL A 45 -36.78 18.84 -34.11
C VAL A 45 -37.76 19.70 -33.30
N ASN A 46 -37.40 20.07 -32.07
CA ASN A 46 -38.22 20.93 -31.21
C ASN A 46 -38.27 22.38 -31.72
N ASP A 47 -37.17 22.91 -32.24
CA ASP A 47 -37.17 24.22 -32.87
C ASP A 47 -37.97 24.21 -34.18
N GLY A 48 -37.88 23.14 -34.96
CA GLY A 48 -38.75 22.91 -36.11
C GLY A 48 -40.24 22.84 -35.73
N PHE A 49 -40.56 22.25 -34.58
CA PHE A 49 -41.94 22.19 -34.06
C PHE A 49 -42.52 23.56 -33.72
N LYS A 50 -41.71 24.50 -33.23
CA LYS A 50 -42.14 25.90 -33.00
C LYS A 50 -42.59 26.59 -34.28
N VAL A 51 -42.07 26.15 -35.43
CA VAL A 51 -42.36 26.71 -36.75
C VAL A 51 -43.46 25.93 -37.47
N ASP A 52 -43.48 24.60 -37.36
CA ASP A 52 -44.50 23.72 -37.95
C ASP A 52 -44.90 22.59 -36.97
N PRO A 53 -46.08 22.69 -36.30
CA PRO A 53 -46.54 21.70 -35.33
C PRO A 53 -47.20 20.46 -35.98
N SER A 54 -46.64 20.00 -37.11
CA SER A 54 -47.14 18.85 -37.85
C SER A 54 -47.03 17.53 -37.06
N GLU A 55 -47.92 16.59 -37.38
CA GLU A 55 -47.96 15.27 -36.76
C GLU A 55 -46.63 14.51 -36.98
N LYS A 56 -46.01 14.66 -38.15
CA LYS A 56 -44.71 14.06 -38.48
C LYS A 56 -43.60 14.46 -37.50
N VAL A 57 -43.55 15.75 -37.13
CA VAL A 57 -42.54 16.28 -36.19
C VAL A 57 -42.74 15.67 -34.79
N ARG A 58 -44.01 15.55 -34.34
CA ARG A 58 -44.34 14.89 -33.06
C ARG A 58 -43.92 13.43 -33.03
N THR A 59 -44.23 12.67 -34.07
CA THR A 59 -43.87 11.25 -34.16
C THR A 59 -42.35 11.07 -34.16
N ARG A 60 -41.62 11.95 -34.86
CA ARG A 60 -40.15 11.95 -34.86
C ARG A 60 -39.59 12.23 -33.46
N TYR A 61 -40.09 13.27 -32.78
CA TYR A 61 -39.65 13.62 -31.43
C TYR A 61 -39.94 12.49 -30.41
N ALA A 62 -41.11 11.84 -30.52
CA ALA A 62 -41.45 10.68 -29.71
C ALA A 62 -40.48 9.51 -29.94
N SER A 63 -40.10 9.25 -31.20
CA SER A 63 -39.12 8.20 -31.53
C SER A 63 -37.73 8.48 -30.94
N LEU A 64 -37.26 9.74 -31.02
CA LEU A 64 -35.99 10.16 -30.43
C LEU A 64 -36.01 10.09 -28.90
N SER A 65 -37.13 10.48 -28.29
CA SER A 65 -37.34 10.35 -26.84
C SER A 65 -37.32 8.90 -26.37
N ALA A 66 -37.85 7.96 -27.16
CA ALA A 66 -37.75 6.53 -26.87
C ALA A 66 -36.29 6.06 -26.93
N LYS A 67 -35.57 6.37 -28.02
CA LYS A 67 -34.14 6.05 -28.17
C LYS A 67 -33.30 6.62 -27.02
N LYS A 68 -33.52 7.88 -26.64
CA LYS A 68 -32.86 8.54 -25.51
C LYS A 68 -33.07 7.77 -24.19
N ARG A 69 -34.31 7.33 -23.91
CA ARG A 69 -34.61 6.51 -22.73
C ARG A 69 -33.87 5.16 -22.75
N ASP A 70 -33.74 4.54 -23.91
CA ASP A 70 -33.02 3.27 -24.06
C ASP A 70 -31.52 3.45 -23.81
N VAL A 71 -30.92 4.50 -24.37
CA VAL A 71 -29.51 4.85 -24.14
C VAL A 71 -29.26 5.15 -22.66
N TYR A 72 -30.13 5.89 -21.99
CA TYR A 72 -30.02 6.11 -20.54
C TYR A 72 -30.08 4.81 -19.73
N ARG A 73 -30.99 3.90 -20.08
CA ARG A 73 -31.08 2.59 -19.41
C ARG A 73 -29.79 1.79 -19.57
N GLN A 74 -29.20 1.80 -20.75
CA GLN A 74 -27.92 1.13 -21.00
C GLN A 74 -26.78 1.79 -20.23
N LEU A 75 -26.70 3.12 -20.22
CA LEU A 75 -25.70 3.87 -19.45
C LEU A 75 -25.77 3.55 -17.96
N MET A 76 -26.98 3.55 -17.39
CA MET A 76 -27.19 3.21 -15.98
C MET A 76 -26.72 1.78 -15.68
N ALA A 77 -27.07 0.81 -16.53
CA ALA A 77 -26.64 -0.58 -16.35
C ALA A 77 -25.11 -0.73 -16.42
N LEU A 78 -24.46 -0.06 -17.37
CA LEU A 78 -23.00 -0.07 -17.48
C LEU A 78 -22.34 0.62 -16.30
N GLN A 79 -22.87 1.76 -15.84
CA GLN A 79 -22.36 2.47 -14.66
C GLN A 79 -22.45 1.60 -13.40
N THR A 80 -23.56 0.89 -13.19
CA THR A 80 -23.68 -0.07 -12.08
C THR A 80 -22.62 -1.16 -12.17
N LYS A 81 -22.45 -1.77 -13.35
CA LYS A 81 -21.43 -2.80 -13.56
C LYS A 81 -20.01 -2.27 -13.34
N ARG A 82 -19.74 -1.02 -13.70
CA ARG A 82 -18.47 -0.33 -13.43
C ARG A 82 -18.19 -0.26 -11.94
N GLU A 83 -19.18 0.14 -11.15
CA GLU A 83 -19.05 0.26 -9.70
C GLU A 83 -18.82 -1.11 -9.05
N GLU A 84 -19.50 -2.15 -9.51
CA GLU A 84 -19.29 -3.53 -9.06
C GLU A 84 -17.87 -4.02 -9.36
N LEU A 85 -17.36 -3.78 -10.58
CA LEU A 85 -15.99 -4.14 -10.96
C LEU A 85 -14.93 -3.35 -10.17
N LEU A 86 -15.17 -2.07 -9.89
CA LEU A 86 -14.28 -1.27 -9.04
C LEU A 86 -14.20 -1.82 -7.61
N ARG A 87 -15.35 -2.20 -7.02
CA ARG A 87 -15.37 -2.88 -5.70
C ARG A 87 -14.62 -4.20 -5.75
N SER A 88 -14.87 -5.02 -6.77
CA SER A 88 -14.16 -6.30 -6.93
C SER A 88 -12.64 -6.09 -7.12
N LEU A 89 -12.21 -5.01 -7.77
CA LEU A 89 -10.80 -4.68 -7.93
C LEU A 89 -10.17 -4.34 -6.58
N GLU A 90 -10.85 -3.55 -5.75
CA GLU A 90 -10.40 -3.23 -4.39
C GLU A 90 -10.22 -4.48 -3.54
N ASP A 91 -11.21 -5.38 -3.54
CA ASP A 91 -11.15 -6.65 -2.81
C ASP A 91 -9.94 -7.50 -3.25
N VAL A 92 -9.75 -7.67 -4.56
CA VAL A 92 -8.61 -8.43 -5.11
C VAL A 92 -7.27 -7.78 -4.73
N MET A 93 -7.20 -6.45 -4.67
CA MET A 93 -5.98 -5.75 -4.24
C MET A 93 -5.65 -6.01 -2.76
N ILE A 94 -6.66 -6.06 -1.90
CA ILE A 94 -6.50 -6.42 -0.49
C ILE A 94 -5.97 -7.85 -0.37
N ASP A 95 -6.57 -8.79 -1.11
CA ASP A 95 -6.15 -10.20 -1.12
C ASP A 95 -4.70 -10.34 -1.59
N ILE A 96 -4.31 -9.64 -2.65
CA ILE A 96 -2.92 -9.59 -3.14
C ILE A 96 -1.97 -9.09 -2.04
N GLN A 97 -2.36 -8.04 -1.32
CA GLN A 97 -1.54 -7.49 -0.23
C GLN A 97 -1.38 -8.52 0.90
N ALA A 98 -2.47 -9.18 1.31
CA ALA A 98 -2.43 -10.25 2.31
C ALA A 98 -1.53 -11.41 1.86
N LEU A 99 -1.66 -11.86 0.60
CA LEU A 99 -0.83 -12.93 0.03
C LEU A 99 0.65 -12.56 -0.04
N ARG A 100 0.99 -11.31 -0.34
CA ARG A 100 2.38 -10.83 -0.30
C ARG A 100 2.98 -10.92 1.10
N ILE A 101 2.20 -10.59 2.12
CA ILE A 101 2.62 -10.74 3.53
C ILE A 101 2.85 -12.21 3.84
N LEU A 102 1.92 -13.10 3.47
CA LEU A 102 2.05 -14.54 3.68
C LEU A 102 3.29 -15.13 2.98
N CYS A 103 3.53 -14.77 1.71
CA CYS A 103 4.70 -15.23 0.97
C CYS A 103 6.00 -14.77 1.64
N ARG A 104 6.05 -13.51 2.12
CA ARG A 104 7.21 -12.97 2.83
C ARG A 104 7.47 -13.70 4.15
N ASN A 105 6.43 -13.95 4.94
CA ASN A 105 6.55 -14.65 6.21
C ASN A 105 7.04 -16.09 6.00
N ARG A 106 6.48 -16.79 5.00
CA ARG A 106 6.91 -18.13 4.65
C ARG A 106 8.38 -18.19 4.24
N LYS A 107 8.87 -17.25 3.42
CA LYS A 107 10.29 -17.17 3.05
C LYS A 107 11.18 -16.97 4.28
N ARG A 108 10.77 -16.10 5.21
CA ARG A 108 11.51 -15.89 6.47
C ARG A 108 11.55 -17.15 7.33
N GLU A 109 10.47 -17.93 7.40
CA GLU A 109 10.46 -19.21 8.10
C GLU A 109 11.37 -20.23 7.43
N GLU A 110 11.34 -20.32 6.10
CA GLU A 110 12.23 -21.18 5.32
C GLU A 110 13.71 -20.80 5.54
N GLU A 111 14.05 -19.51 5.47
CA GLU A 111 15.39 -18.99 5.78
C GLU A 111 15.81 -19.29 7.23
N ALA A 112 14.92 -19.05 8.20
CA ALA A 112 15.19 -19.32 9.61
C ALA A 112 15.39 -20.82 9.89
N THR A 113 14.66 -21.70 9.21
CA THR A 113 14.83 -23.15 9.34
C THR A 113 16.13 -23.65 8.70
N LEU A 114 16.53 -23.08 7.55
CA LEU A 114 17.82 -23.34 6.92
C LEU A 114 18.97 -22.91 7.83
N LEU A 115 18.91 -21.67 8.34
CA LEU A 115 19.91 -21.14 9.27
C LEU A 115 20.01 -21.99 10.54
N LYS A 116 18.87 -22.42 11.11
CA LYS A 116 18.85 -23.33 12.27
C LYS A 116 19.55 -24.66 11.96
N ARG A 117 19.35 -25.24 10.76
CA ARG A 117 20.04 -26.48 10.34
C ARG A 117 21.55 -26.28 10.21
N GLU A 118 21.99 -25.18 9.60
CA GLU A 118 23.41 -24.84 9.46
C GLU A 118 24.08 -24.59 10.82
N ILE A 119 23.44 -23.80 11.69
CA ILE A 119 23.95 -23.51 13.04
C ILE A 119 24.05 -24.79 13.88
N THR A 120 23.11 -25.74 13.73
CA THR A 120 23.17 -27.03 14.45
C THR A 120 24.40 -27.85 14.00
N GLY A 121 24.76 -27.81 12.72
CA GLY A 121 25.99 -28.45 12.22
C GLY A 121 27.28 -27.73 12.63
N VAL A 122 27.29 -26.39 12.64
CA VAL A 122 28.47 -25.57 12.99
C VAL A 122 28.71 -25.51 14.51
N SER A 123 27.66 -25.59 15.33
CA SER A 123 27.77 -25.54 16.81
C SER A 123 28.58 -26.73 17.36
N PHE A 124 28.50 -27.90 16.74
CA PHE A 124 29.32 -29.07 17.08
C PHE A 124 30.81 -28.84 16.79
N LEU A 125 31.13 -28.34 15.59
CA LEU A 125 32.51 -28.02 15.19
C LEU A 125 33.11 -26.89 16.04
N HIS A 126 32.32 -25.88 16.39
CA HIS A 126 32.75 -24.78 17.24
C HIS A 126 33.01 -25.23 18.68
N MET A 127 32.23 -26.18 19.22
CA MET A 127 32.53 -26.78 20.52
C MET A 127 33.83 -27.60 20.53
N LEU A 128 34.10 -28.38 19.47
CA LEU A 128 35.37 -29.11 19.31
C LEU A 128 36.58 -28.16 19.16
N ARG A 129 36.42 -27.05 18.45
CA ARG A 129 37.46 -26.03 18.28
C ARG A 129 37.75 -25.27 19.57
N LYS A 130 36.71 -24.99 20.39
CA LYS A 130 36.88 -24.42 21.73
C LYS A 130 37.57 -25.38 22.69
N ALA A 131 37.25 -26.67 22.65
CA ALA A 131 37.91 -27.68 23.47
C ALA A 131 39.41 -27.81 23.12
N SER A 132 39.77 -27.74 21.84
CA SER A 132 41.17 -27.76 21.40
C SER A 132 41.94 -26.47 21.72
N LEU A 133 41.28 -25.30 21.63
CA LEU A 133 41.87 -24.01 22.04
C LEU A 133 42.10 -23.93 23.55
N LEU A 134 41.21 -24.51 24.37
CA LEU A 134 41.37 -24.60 25.83
C LEU A 134 42.59 -25.45 26.20
N LEU A 135 42.87 -26.50 25.41
CA LEU A 135 44.03 -27.38 25.55
C LEU A 135 45.34 -26.67 25.14
N LEU A 136 45.27 -25.77 24.15
CA LEU A 136 46.40 -24.95 23.69
C LEU A 136 46.69 -23.75 24.61
N PHE A 137 45.66 -23.22 25.28
CA PHE A 137 45.77 -22.08 26.21
C PHE A 137 46.52 -22.47 27.50
N ILE A 138 46.42 -23.73 27.94
CA ILE A 138 47.20 -24.26 29.08
C ILE A 138 48.72 -24.26 28.77
N VAL A 139 49.11 -24.26 27.48
CA VAL A 139 50.52 -24.32 27.03
C VAL A 139 51.07 -22.93 26.62
N GLY A 140 50.24 -21.89 26.50
CA GLY A 140 50.58 -20.70 25.72
C GLY A 140 50.81 -19.37 26.45
N THR A 141 50.71 -19.26 27.77
CA THR A 141 50.87 -17.95 28.45
C THR A 141 52.33 -17.63 28.77
N ALA A 142 53.09 -17.19 27.77
CA ALA A 142 54.33 -16.43 27.97
C ALA A 142 54.56 -15.39 26.84
N GLY A 143 54.43 -14.09 27.20
CA GLY A 143 54.82 -12.90 26.42
C GLY A 143 53.72 -12.36 25.49
N GLY A 144 53.32 -11.09 25.47
CA GLY A 144 53.85 -9.83 26.00
C GLY A 144 53.47 -8.72 25.00
N GLU A 145 52.50 -7.87 25.34
CA GLU A 145 51.91 -6.86 24.45
C GLU A 145 52.86 -5.66 24.22
N GLY A 146 53.07 -5.26 22.96
CA GLY A 146 53.99 -4.16 22.61
C GLY A 146 53.45 -3.22 21.52
N ALA A 147 53.33 -1.94 21.88
CA ALA A 147 53.42 -0.65 21.14
C ALA A 147 52.89 -0.46 19.68
N LEU A 148 52.71 -1.49 18.86
CA LEU A 148 52.24 -1.39 17.46
C LEU A 148 50.72 -1.09 17.36
N GLN A 149 49.94 -1.48 18.38
CA GLN A 149 48.49 -1.35 18.40
C GLN A 149 48.00 0.12 18.55
N LYS A 150 48.87 1.01 19.05
CA LYS A 150 48.53 2.41 19.33
C LYS A 150 48.54 3.28 18.06
N LYS A 151 49.48 3.05 17.13
CA LYS A 151 49.58 3.81 15.87
C LYS A 151 48.50 3.42 14.84
N MET A 152 48.06 2.17 14.81
CA MET A 152 46.99 1.72 13.89
C MET A 152 45.60 2.30 14.25
N LYS A 153 45.31 2.51 15.54
CA LYS A 153 44.04 3.12 16.00
C LYS A 153 43.92 4.60 15.63
N GLU A 154 45.04 5.31 15.54
CA GLU A 154 45.06 6.75 15.26
C GLU A 154 44.89 7.04 13.76
N GLN A 155 45.42 6.16 12.90
CA GLN A 155 45.20 6.21 11.46
C GLN A 155 43.76 5.81 11.08
N GLN A 156 43.18 4.82 11.77
CA GLN A 156 41.77 4.45 11.60
C GLN A 156 40.81 5.57 12.02
N ARG A 157 41.11 6.33 13.08
CA ARG A 157 40.26 7.45 13.52
C ARG A 157 40.15 8.56 12.46
N ARG A 158 41.25 8.90 11.78
CA ARG A 158 41.24 9.95 10.74
C ARG A 158 40.41 9.55 9.52
N VAL A 159 40.53 8.30 9.07
CA VAL A 159 39.73 7.77 7.94
C VAL A 159 38.24 7.72 8.29
N VAL A 160 37.91 7.38 9.54
CA VAL A 160 36.52 7.39 10.03
C VAL A 160 35.96 8.82 10.13
N GLU A 161 36.75 9.79 10.60
CA GLU A 161 36.34 11.20 10.65
C GLU A 161 36.11 11.79 9.26
N GLU A 162 37.00 11.53 8.30
CA GLU A 162 36.84 11.98 6.91
C GLU A 162 35.59 11.37 6.27
N GLY A 163 35.37 10.06 6.44
CA GLY A 163 34.16 9.38 5.95
C GLY A 163 32.86 9.88 6.60
N LEU A 164 32.87 10.23 7.88
CA LEU A 164 31.71 10.81 8.56
C LEU A 164 31.33 12.19 7.99
N THR A 165 32.32 13.00 7.60
CA THR A 165 32.03 14.33 7.00
C THR A 165 31.47 14.23 5.59
N GLU A 166 31.88 13.23 4.81
CA GLU A 166 31.36 12.99 3.46
C GLU A 166 29.93 12.42 3.52
N ILE A 167 29.69 11.47 4.41
CA ILE A 167 28.37 10.89 4.65
C ILE A 167 27.39 11.95 5.17
N SER A 168 27.83 12.85 6.07
CA SER A 168 26.97 13.94 6.56
C SER A 168 26.50 14.87 5.44
N LYS A 169 27.38 15.18 4.47
CA LYS A 169 27.04 16.04 3.33
C LYS A 169 26.06 15.36 2.36
N ASP A 170 26.21 14.05 2.12
CA ASP A 170 25.28 13.28 1.30
C ASP A 170 23.90 13.13 1.96
N ILE A 171 23.85 13.00 3.28
CA ILE A 171 22.60 13.00 4.07
C ILE A 171 21.88 14.34 3.93
N ASP A 172 22.58 15.47 4.07
CA ASP A 172 21.97 16.81 3.94
C ASP A 172 21.40 17.06 2.54
N LEU A 173 22.08 16.58 1.49
CA LEU A 173 21.61 16.65 0.11
C LEU A 173 20.35 15.78 -0.10
N LYS A 174 20.33 14.57 0.46
CA LYS A 174 19.16 13.67 0.39
C LYS A 174 17.97 14.21 1.18
N LEU A 175 18.20 14.84 2.33
CA LEU A 175 17.15 15.47 3.14
C LEU A 175 16.48 16.63 2.38
N LYS A 176 17.25 17.49 1.72
CA LYS A 176 16.69 18.58 0.90
C LYS A 176 15.82 18.05 -0.26
N ARG A 177 16.27 17.00 -0.96
CA ARG A 177 15.48 16.37 -2.04
C ARG A 177 14.19 15.75 -1.52
N LEU A 178 14.24 15.07 -0.37
CA LEU A 178 13.05 14.50 0.26
C LEU A 178 12.04 15.57 0.69
N GLU A 179 12.51 16.73 1.17
CA GLU A 179 11.62 17.84 1.53
C GLU A 179 10.92 18.44 0.31
N GLU A 180 11.60 18.55 -0.83
CA GLU A 180 11.03 19.04 -2.09
C GLU A 180 9.99 18.06 -2.66
N GLU A 181 10.27 16.76 -2.65
CA GLU A 181 9.32 15.73 -3.06
C GLU A 181 8.09 15.69 -2.15
N LYS A 182 8.29 15.83 -0.83
CA LYS A 182 7.19 15.91 0.14
C LYS A 182 6.30 17.13 -0.08
N LYS A 183 6.89 18.29 -0.42
CA LYS A 183 6.12 19.49 -0.79
C LYS A 183 5.31 19.28 -2.07
N ARG A 184 5.88 18.62 -3.09
CA ARG A 184 5.17 18.27 -4.34
C ARG A 184 4.00 17.30 -4.09
N LEU A 185 4.22 16.24 -3.30
CA LEU A 185 3.20 15.27 -2.94
C LEU A 185 2.03 15.90 -2.14
N ASN A 186 2.33 16.85 -1.25
CA ASN A 186 1.31 17.55 -0.47
C ASN A 186 0.43 18.47 -1.33
N MET A 187 0.97 19.05 -2.41
CA MET A 187 0.18 19.87 -3.33
C MET A 187 -0.76 18.99 -4.19
N LEU A 188 -0.31 17.80 -4.61
CA LEU A 188 -1.12 16.84 -5.36
C LEU A 188 -2.29 16.26 -4.53
N ARG A 189 -2.08 16.05 -3.23
CA ARG A 189 -3.10 15.53 -2.29
C ARG A 189 -4.27 16.49 -2.03
N ARG A 190 -4.09 17.80 -2.22
CA ARG A 190 -5.11 18.82 -1.90
C ARG A 190 -6.17 19.02 -2.98
N GLN A 191 -6.07 18.32 -4.12
CA GLN A 191 -6.91 18.58 -5.30
C GLN A 191 -7.94 17.48 -5.65
N GLN A 192 -8.18 16.48 -4.81
CA GLN A 192 -9.17 15.42 -5.10
C GLN A 192 -10.26 15.30 -4.02
N PRO A 193 -11.51 14.99 -4.39
CA PRO A 193 -12.60 14.63 -3.48
C PRO A 193 -12.41 13.21 -2.92
N GLN A 194 -11.22 12.95 -2.36
CA GLN A 194 -10.79 11.65 -1.85
C GLN A 194 -11.22 11.41 -0.39
N GLU A 195 -11.62 12.47 0.33
CA GLU A 195 -11.94 12.40 1.76
C GLU A 195 -13.21 11.59 2.08
N GLU A 196 -14.19 11.53 1.18
CA GLU A 196 -15.44 10.79 1.45
C GLU A 196 -15.29 9.28 1.19
N ARG A 197 -14.62 8.89 0.11
CA ARG A 197 -14.33 7.45 -0.18
C ARG A 197 -13.29 6.85 0.78
N SER A 198 -12.30 7.64 1.20
CA SER A 198 -11.32 7.19 2.19
C SER A 198 -11.93 7.01 3.59
N LYS A 199 -12.96 7.79 3.96
CA LYS A 199 -13.69 7.60 5.22
C LYS A 199 -14.42 6.25 5.27
N GLU A 200 -15.17 5.89 4.22
CA GLU A 200 -15.90 4.62 4.16
C GLU A 200 -14.95 3.40 4.18
N TYR A 201 -13.82 3.51 3.47
CA TYR A 201 -12.79 2.48 3.45
C TYR A 201 -12.12 2.30 4.82
N VAL A 202 -11.76 3.40 5.49
CA VAL A 202 -11.17 3.37 6.83
C VAL A 202 -12.17 2.82 7.85
N GLU A 203 -13.47 3.11 7.74
CA GLU A 203 -14.50 2.55 8.62
C GLU A 203 -14.62 1.02 8.48
N LYS A 204 -14.57 0.49 7.26
CA LYS A 204 -14.56 -0.97 7.03
C LYS A 204 -13.35 -1.64 7.67
N LEU A 205 -12.16 -1.06 7.51
CA LEU A 205 -10.94 -1.57 8.15
C LEU A 205 -11.02 -1.51 9.68
N VAL A 206 -11.54 -0.42 10.25
CA VAL A 206 -11.77 -0.28 11.70
C VAL A 206 -12.68 -1.39 12.22
N ASN A 207 -13.75 -1.73 11.50
CA ASN A 207 -14.65 -2.82 11.89
C ASN A 207 -14.00 -4.21 11.85
N ILE A 208 -13.10 -4.45 10.91
CA ILE A 208 -12.35 -5.71 10.82
C ILE A 208 -11.37 -5.80 11.99
N PHE A 209 -10.56 -4.76 12.22
CA PHE A 209 -9.57 -4.76 13.29
C PHE A 209 -10.17 -4.69 14.70
N ASN A 210 -11.40 -4.17 14.86
CA ASN A 210 -12.16 -4.27 16.11
C ASN A 210 -12.48 -5.73 16.49
N LYS A 211 -12.56 -6.64 15.51
CA LYS A 211 -12.86 -8.07 15.73
C LYS A 211 -11.61 -8.97 15.71
N ALA A 212 -10.49 -8.46 15.21
CA ALA A 212 -9.22 -9.18 15.14
C ALA A 212 -8.52 -9.24 16.51
N SER A 213 -7.70 -10.29 16.71
CA SER A 213 -6.84 -10.37 17.89
C SER A 213 -5.73 -9.30 17.83
N PRO A 214 -5.29 -8.75 18.97
CA PRO A 214 -4.24 -7.72 18.99
C PRO A 214 -2.92 -8.16 18.32
N ASP A 215 -2.53 -9.41 18.51
CA ASP A 215 -1.29 -9.98 17.97
C ASP A 215 -1.32 -10.06 16.44
N GLU A 216 -2.42 -10.57 15.88
CA GLU A 216 -2.60 -10.64 14.42
C GLU A 216 -2.71 -9.25 13.81
N ALA A 217 -3.46 -8.35 14.45
CA ALA A 217 -3.61 -6.98 14.00
C ALA A 217 -2.27 -6.24 14.01
N GLY A 218 -1.46 -6.39 15.07
CA GLY A 218 -0.13 -5.79 15.16
C GLY A 218 0.81 -6.29 14.06
N ALA A 219 0.83 -7.60 13.81
CA ALA A 219 1.62 -8.20 12.74
C ALA A 219 1.22 -7.70 11.34
N ILE A 220 -0.08 -7.51 11.10
CA ILE A 220 -0.60 -6.95 9.85
C ILE A 220 -0.21 -5.46 9.72
N MET A 221 -0.40 -4.68 10.78
CA MET A 221 -0.12 -3.24 10.79
C MET A 221 1.36 -2.91 10.63
N ASN A 222 2.27 -3.79 11.09
CA ASN A 222 3.72 -3.66 10.83
C ASN A 222 4.09 -3.60 9.35
N ASN A 223 3.24 -4.16 8.48
CA ASN A 223 3.44 -4.22 7.04
C ASN A 223 2.57 -3.23 6.27
N MET A 224 1.86 -2.33 6.94
CA MET A 224 0.96 -1.34 6.36
C MET A 224 1.60 0.07 6.36
N ASP A 225 1.06 0.97 5.54
CA ASP A 225 1.44 2.39 5.57
C ASP A 225 1.16 3.00 6.96
N PRO A 226 2.17 3.63 7.60
CA PRO A 226 2.03 4.20 8.94
C PRO A 226 0.92 5.25 9.09
N HIS A 227 0.62 6.01 8.02
CA HIS A 227 -0.44 7.02 8.07
C HIS A 227 -1.83 6.39 8.02
N LEU A 228 -1.99 5.30 7.28
CA LEU A 228 -3.22 4.51 7.28
C LEU A 228 -3.43 3.81 8.63
N VAL A 229 -2.39 3.20 9.19
CA VAL A 229 -2.44 2.57 10.52
C VAL A 229 -2.84 3.59 11.59
N ALA A 230 -2.22 4.77 11.61
CA ALA A 230 -2.56 5.84 12.55
C ALA A 230 -4.04 6.26 12.44
N GLN A 231 -4.57 6.36 11.21
CA GLN A 231 -5.98 6.70 10.97
C GLN A 231 -6.95 5.63 11.48
N ILE A 232 -6.57 4.35 11.39
CA ILE A 232 -7.37 3.24 11.91
C ILE A 232 -7.31 3.25 13.44
N LEU A 233 -6.11 3.29 14.02
CA LEU A 233 -5.91 3.22 15.47
C LEU A 233 -6.60 4.36 16.23
N VAL A 234 -6.62 5.58 15.68
CA VAL A 234 -7.32 6.74 16.30
C VAL A 234 -8.84 6.52 16.37
N ARG A 235 -9.39 5.65 15.52
CA ARG A 235 -10.83 5.33 15.45
C ARG A 235 -11.20 4.04 16.18
N LEU A 236 -10.22 3.28 16.68
CA LEU A 236 -10.45 2.12 17.54
C LEU A 236 -10.69 2.54 18.99
N LYS A 237 -11.24 1.62 19.79
CA LYS A 237 -11.32 1.79 21.25
C LYS A 237 -9.90 1.87 21.83
N GLU A 238 -9.67 2.78 22.77
CA GLU A 238 -8.33 3.07 23.31
C GLU A 238 -7.59 1.83 23.82
N ARG A 239 -8.28 0.95 24.55
CA ARG A 239 -7.71 -0.30 25.05
C ARG A 239 -7.24 -1.24 23.93
N GLN A 240 -8.02 -1.35 22.86
CA GLN A 240 -7.69 -2.21 21.73
C GLN A 240 -6.56 -1.62 20.88
N ALA A 241 -6.58 -0.30 20.67
CA ALA A 241 -5.48 0.39 20.00
C ALA A 241 -4.15 0.24 20.78
N ALA A 242 -4.19 0.32 22.11
CA ALA A 242 -3.02 0.11 22.96
C ALA A 242 -2.48 -1.32 22.85
N SER A 243 -3.35 -2.34 22.95
CA SER A 243 -2.93 -3.73 22.80
C SER A 243 -2.38 -4.04 21.40
N ILE A 244 -2.91 -3.42 20.35
CA ILE A 244 -2.39 -3.58 18.99
C ILE A 244 -1.02 -2.90 18.85
N LEU A 245 -0.85 -1.69 19.40
CA LEU A 245 0.46 -1.00 19.42
C LEU A 245 1.53 -1.80 20.18
N GLU A 246 1.15 -2.48 21.25
CA GLU A 246 2.04 -3.38 22.01
C GLU A 246 2.48 -4.59 21.19
N ALA A 247 1.59 -5.13 20.34
CA ALA A 247 1.89 -6.23 19.42
C ALA A 247 2.63 -5.80 18.14
N MET A 248 2.83 -4.51 17.92
CA MET A 248 3.57 -3.99 16.77
C MET A 248 5.09 -4.03 17.01
N ASP A 249 5.84 -3.96 15.91
CA ASP A 249 7.29 -3.74 15.99
C ASP A 249 7.57 -2.39 16.67
N PRO A 250 8.51 -2.32 17.64
CA PRO A 250 8.72 -1.12 18.44
C PRO A 250 9.04 0.14 17.61
N GLN A 251 9.77 0.01 16.49
CA GLN A 251 10.10 1.15 15.64
C GLN A 251 8.88 1.62 14.85
N LYS A 252 8.08 0.68 14.35
CA LYS A 252 6.81 0.97 13.67
C LYS A 252 5.76 1.57 14.61
N ALA A 253 5.64 1.04 15.83
CA ALA A 253 4.75 1.56 16.85
C ALA A 253 5.09 3.02 17.17
N ALA A 254 6.38 3.32 17.36
CA ALA A 254 6.84 4.69 17.59
C ALA A 254 6.54 5.63 16.41
N GLU A 255 6.79 5.19 15.17
CA GLU A 255 6.47 5.94 13.95
C GLU A 255 4.97 6.28 13.88
N VAL A 256 4.12 5.30 14.12
CA VAL A 256 2.66 5.45 14.10
C VAL A 256 2.17 6.34 15.23
N SER A 257 2.69 6.19 16.45
CA SER A 257 2.34 7.04 17.60
C SER A 257 2.64 8.52 17.34
N GLN A 258 3.75 8.84 16.66
CA GLN A 258 4.08 10.22 16.26
C GLN A 258 3.06 10.79 15.27
N ILE A 259 2.54 9.96 14.37
CA ILE A 259 1.49 10.38 13.41
C ILE A 259 0.15 10.56 14.13
N ILE A 260 -0.20 9.66 15.05
CA ILE A 260 -1.41 9.78 15.89
C ILE A 260 -1.41 11.09 16.67
N LEU A 261 -0.27 11.47 17.26
CA LEU A 261 -0.09 12.73 17.98
C LEU A 261 -0.41 13.94 17.10
N LYS A 262 0.06 13.94 15.84
CA LYS A 262 -0.23 15.01 14.87
C LYS A 262 -1.70 15.05 14.46
N ILE A 263 -2.36 13.90 14.35
CA ILE A 263 -3.80 13.82 14.03
C ILE A 263 -4.65 14.33 15.20
N LYS A 264 -4.31 13.93 16.44
CA LYS A 264 -5.05 14.36 17.65
C LYS A 264 -4.77 15.81 18.03
N GLY A 265 -3.53 16.31 17.85
CA GLY A 265 -3.16 17.68 18.16
C GLY A 265 -3.58 18.73 17.12
N SER A 266 -4.14 18.30 15.98
CA SER A 266 -4.66 19.19 14.93
C SER A 266 -6.19 19.33 14.97
N ARG A 267 -6.84 18.81 16.03
CA ARG A 267 -8.26 19.02 16.38
C ARG A 267 -8.33 19.86 17.65
#